data_AF-A0AAF0IXT6-F1
#
_entry.id   AF-A0AAF0IXT6-F1
#
_cell.length_a   1.000
_cell.length_b   1.000
_cell.length_c   1.000
_cell.angle_alpha   90.00
_cell.angle_beta   90.00
_cell.angle_gamma   90.00
#
_symmetry.space_group_name_H-M   'P 1'
#
loop_
_entity.id
_entity.type
_entity.pdbx_description
1 polymer ?
#
loop_
_entity_poly.entity_id
_entity_poly.type
_entity_poly.pdbx_seq_one_letter_code
_entity_poly.pdbx_strand_id
1 'polypeptide(L)'
;MVTPARLSRALAWPSSAALRTQGVSRSLHMSRVVRAAPAPTSAEQTAQYPSEGFNSSLWKYALLALVGGIVAVRVRPAKKEGEEKKPYLTELIESLYVPVEKVQEENRKHLDWSMKKAESQLLFQDAQKPPAHRFKFPAALDQYPQRSIPIGSQLDASDIQPNKERV
;
A
#
# COMPACT_ATOMS: atom_id res chain seq x y z
N MET A 1 -0.42 -4.79 33.03
CA MET A 1 -1.40 -5.78 32.53
C MET A 1 -2.58 -5.01 31.99
N VAL A 2 -2.74 -4.94 30.66
CA VAL A 2 -3.79 -4.12 30.02
C VAL A 2 -4.48 -5.00 28.97
N THR A 3 -5.78 -5.20 29.14
CA THR A 3 -6.66 -6.01 28.30
C THR A 3 -7.08 -5.26 27.03
N PRO A 4 -7.04 -5.87 25.83
CA PRO A 4 -7.65 -5.27 24.64
C PRO A 4 -9.14 -5.61 24.52
N ALA A 5 -9.97 -4.58 24.38
CA ALA A 5 -11.40 -4.70 24.10
C ALA A 5 -11.64 -5.17 22.65
N ARG A 6 -12.48 -6.20 22.53
CA ARG A 6 -12.84 -6.92 21.31
C ARG A 6 -14.06 -6.24 20.69
N LEU A 7 -13.90 -5.57 19.54
CA LEU A 7 -15.02 -5.02 18.77
C LEU A 7 -15.36 -5.96 17.60
N SER A 8 -16.38 -6.78 17.82
CA SER A 8 -17.06 -7.56 16.80
C SER A 8 -18.17 -6.70 16.18
N ARG A 9 -18.05 -6.35 14.90
CA ARG A 9 -19.19 -5.85 14.11
C ARG A 9 -19.46 -6.81 12.97
N ALA A 10 -20.60 -7.50 13.09
CA ALA A 10 -21.13 -8.44 12.13
C ALA A 10 -21.61 -7.70 10.86
N LEU A 11 -21.49 -8.41 9.75
CA LEU A 11 -22.06 -8.09 8.44
C LEU A 11 -23.57 -7.91 8.53
N ALA A 12 -24.08 -6.85 7.91
CA ALA A 12 -25.48 -6.75 7.51
C ALA A 12 -25.51 -6.34 6.02
N TRP A 13 -25.89 -7.27 5.15
CA TRP A 13 -26.27 -6.97 3.77
C TRP A 13 -27.76 -6.57 3.74
N PRO A 14 -28.16 -5.52 3.03
CA PRO A 14 -29.58 -5.19 2.88
C PRO A 14 -30.26 -6.15 1.89
N SER A 15 -31.31 -6.83 2.35
CA SER A 15 -32.25 -7.60 1.55
C SER A 15 -33.01 -6.72 0.56
N SER A 16 -33.19 -7.24 -0.65
CA SER A 16 -33.95 -6.63 -1.74
C SER A 16 -35.45 -6.54 -1.39
N ALA A 17 -36.02 -5.33 -1.45
CA ALA A 17 -37.46 -5.12 -1.38
C ALA A 17 -38.04 -5.02 -2.80
N ALA A 18 -38.82 -6.01 -3.21
CA ALA A 18 -39.59 -5.99 -4.45
C ALA A 18 -40.90 -5.21 -4.21
N LEU A 19 -41.06 -4.05 -4.86
CA LEU A 19 -42.36 -3.37 -4.91
C LEU A 19 -43.28 -4.08 -5.90
N ARG A 20 -44.37 -4.67 -5.38
CA ARG A 20 -45.58 -4.98 -6.16
C ARG A 20 -46.46 -3.75 -6.22
N THR A 21 -46.66 -3.16 -7.40
CA THR A 21 -47.74 -2.22 -7.65
C THR A 21 -48.84 -2.92 -8.44
N GLN A 22 -50.03 -2.97 -7.85
CA GLN A 22 -51.24 -3.48 -8.49
C GLN A 22 -51.93 -2.36 -9.28
N GLY A 23 -52.28 -2.69 -10.53
CA GLY A 23 -53.59 -2.42 -11.13
C GLY A 23 -54.08 -0.98 -11.25
N VAL A 24 -53.87 -0.38 -12.42
CA VAL A 24 -54.84 0.57 -13.01
C VAL A 24 -55.08 0.15 -14.46
N SER A 25 -56.19 -0.55 -14.70
CA SER A 25 -56.66 -0.89 -16.04
C SER A 25 -57.28 0.34 -16.70
N ARG A 26 -56.49 1.07 -17.48
CA ARG A 26 -57.01 2.06 -18.45
C ARG A 26 -57.06 1.40 -19.82
N SER A 27 -58.26 1.01 -20.26
CA SER A 27 -58.51 0.51 -21.61
C SER A 27 -58.45 1.67 -22.60
N LEU A 28 -57.30 1.87 -23.22
CA LEU A 28 -57.18 2.72 -24.41
C LEU A 28 -57.52 1.88 -25.63
N HIS A 29 -58.59 2.25 -26.34
CA HIS A 29 -58.96 1.69 -27.63
C HIS A 29 -57.82 1.95 -28.64
N MET A 30 -56.96 0.94 -28.84
CA MET A 30 -55.98 0.92 -29.92
C MET A 30 -56.66 0.43 -31.19
N SER A 31 -56.89 1.34 -32.13
CA SER A 31 -57.19 1.00 -33.52
C SER A 31 -56.04 0.16 -34.07
N ARG A 32 -56.33 -1.10 -34.40
CA ARG A 32 -55.41 -2.07 -34.99
C ARG A 32 -54.95 -1.59 -36.36
N VAL A 33 -53.83 -0.88 -36.42
CA VAL A 33 -53.04 -0.78 -37.65
C VAL A 33 -52.26 -2.08 -37.74
N VAL A 34 -52.65 -2.96 -38.67
CA VAL A 34 -51.88 -4.16 -39.03
C VAL A 34 -50.61 -3.68 -39.73
N ARG A 35 -49.60 -3.32 -38.94
CA ARG A 35 -48.22 -3.30 -39.41
C ARG A 35 -47.80 -4.76 -39.44
N ALA A 36 -47.66 -5.33 -40.65
CA ALA A 36 -47.04 -6.63 -40.83
C ALA A 36 -45.75 -6.66 -40.00
N ALA A 37 -45.68 -7.58 -39.04
CA ALA A 37 -44.45 -7.82 -38.32
C ALA A 37 -43.38 -8.19 -39.37
N PRO A 38 -42.19 -7.57 -39.36
CA PRO A 38 -41.11 -8.05 -40.21
C PRO A 38 -40.89 -9.52 -39.86
N ALA A 39 -40.98 -10.38 -40.88
CA ALA A 39 -40.61 -11.77 -40.72
C ALA A 39 -39.17 -11.83 -40.19
N PRO A 40 -38.87 -12.70 -39.21
CA PRO A 40 -37.51 -12.86 -38.71
C PRO A 40 -36.60 -13.33 -39.86
N THR A 41 -35.72 -12.46 -40.35
CA THR A 41 -34.83 -12.73 -41.49
C THR A 41 -33.54 -13.47 -41.10
N SER A 42 -33.56 -14.24 -40.01
CA SER A 42 -32.39 -15.05 -39.63
C SER A 42 -32.83 -16.36 -38.98
N ALA A 43 -32.26 -17.46 -39.48
CA ALA A 43 -32.46 -18.82 -38.96
C ALA A 43 -32.07 -18.99 -37.47
N GLU A 44 -31.38 -18.01 -36.89
CA GLU A 44 -31.00 -17.96 -35.48
C GLU A 44 -32.17 -17.65 -34.54
N GLN A 45 -33.23 -16.97 -34.99
CA GLN A 45 -34.33 -16.55 -34.11
C GLN A 45 -35.31 -17.69 -33.76
N THR A 46 -35.23 -18.83 -34.45
CA THR A 46 -36.01 -20.04 -34.18
C THR A 46 -35.17 -21.21 -33.67
N ALA A 47 -33.87 -21.00 -33.42
CA ALA A 47 -33.00 -22.04 -32.91
C ALA A 47 -33.24 -22.25 -31.41
N GLN A 48 -33.89 -23.37 -31.06
CA GLN A 48 -34.02 -23.83 -29.69
C GLN A 48 -32.64 -24.30 -29.21
N TYR A 49 -31.87 -23.41 -28.58
CA TYR A 49 -30.59 -23.78 -28.00
C TYR A 49 -30.78 -24.70 -26.79
N PRO A 50 -29.98 -25.77 -26.64
CA PRO A 50 -29.98 -26.58 -25.44
C PRO A 50 -29.61 -25.71 -24.24
N SER A 51 -30.23 -25.95 -23.08
CA SER A 51 -29.96 -25.17 -21.87
C SER A 51 -28.50 -25.33 -21.42
N GLU A 52 -27.67 -24.34 -21.69
CA GLU A 52 -26.26 -24.34 -21.29
C GLU A 52 -26.13 -23.95 -19.81
N GLY A 53 -26.20 -24.94 -18.93
CA GLY A 53 -25.92 -24.79 -17.49
C GLY A 53 -24.56 -25.37 -17.09
N PHE A 54 -24.20 -25.26 -15.81
CA PHE A 54 -22.99 -25.84 -15.23
C PHE A 54 -22.90 -27.38 -15.31
N ASN A 55 -23.95 -28.05 -15.77
CA ASN A 55 -23.99 -29.50 -16.03
C ASN A 55 -23.79 -29.85 -17.52
N SER A 56 -23.47 -28.87 -18.37
CA SER A 56 -23.16 -29.14 -19.78
C SER A 56 -21.87 -29.96 -19.91
N SER A 57 -21.73 -30.68 -21.01
CA SER A 57 -20.55 -31.50 -21.28
C SER A 57 -19.25 -30.70 -21.26
N LEU A 58 -19.30 -29.41 -21.65
CA LEU A 58 -18.16 -28.50 -21.59
C LEU A 58 -17.59 -28.38 -20.18
N TRP A 59 -18.45 -28.22 -19.16
CA TRP A 59 -18.02 -28.11 -17.77
C TRP A 59 -17.46 -29.41 -17.22
N LYS A 60 -18.01 -30.56 -17.64
CA LYS A 60 -17.49 -31.88 -17.26
C LYS A 60 -16.07 -32.09 -17.77
N TYR A 61 -15.82 -31.74 -19.03
CA TYR A 61 -14.47 -31.81 -19.61
C TYR A 61 -13.52 -30.80 -18.99
N ALA A 62 -13.97 -29.58 -18.69
CA ALA A 62 -13.16 -28.57 -18.00
C ALA A 62 -12.73 -29.04 -16.60
N LEU A 63 -13.63 -29.67 -15.85
CA LEU A 63 -13.36 -30.20 -14.52
C LEU A 63 -12.41 -31.42 -14.57
N LEU A 64 -12.62 -32.32 -15.55
CA LEU A 64 -11.70 -33.43 -15.82
C LEU A 64 -10.30 -32.94 -16.25
N ALA A 65 -10.23 -31.91 -17.09
CA ALA A 65 -8.96 -31.32 -17.51
C ALA A 65 -8.22 -30.66 -16.34
N LEU A 66 -8.94 -29.99 -15.44
CA LEU A 66 -8.37 -29.40 -14.24
C LEU A 66 -7.83 -30.47 -13.27
N VAL A 67 -8.61 -31.50 -12.99
CA VAL A 67 -8.18 -32.62 -12.14
C VAL A 67 -7.01 -33.37 -12.77
N GLY A 68 -7.09 -33.66 -14.08
CA GLY A 68 -6.03 -34.31 -14.84
C GLY A 68 -4.74 -33.48 -14.87
N GLY A 69 -4.84 -32.15 -14.99
CA GLY A 69 -3.71 -31.23 -14.92
C GLY A 69 -3.01 -31.26 -13.55
N ILE A 70 -3.78 -31.25 -12.46
CA ILE A 70 -3.25 -31.33 -11.09
C ILE A 70 -2.52 -32.66 -10.87
N VAL A 71 -3.14 -33.78 -11.27
CA VAL A 71 -2.51 -35.11 -11.17
C VAL A 71 -1.25 -35.18 -12.03
N ALA A 72 -1.27 -34.63 -13.25
CA ALA A 72 -0.11 -34.60 -14.13
C ALA A 72 1.06 -33.79 -13.54
N VAL A 73 0.79 -32.65 -12.92
CA VAL A 73 1.81 -31.86 -12.20
C VAL A 73 2.37 -32.64 -11.01
N ARG A 74 1.52 -33.38 -10.29
CA ARG A 74 1.93 -34.13 -9.09
C ARG A 74 2.74 -35.38 -9.39
N VAL A 75 2.46 -36.03 -10.53
CA VAL A 75 3.07 -37.31 -10.92
C VAL A 75 4.34 -37.11 -11.76
N ARG A 76 4.55 -35.96 -12.40
CA ARG A 76 5.80 -35.67 -13.14
C ARG A 76 7.01 -35.71 -12.20
N PRO A 77 7.86 -36.76 -12.24
CA PRO A 77 9.10 -36.73 -11.48
C PRO A 77 10.03 -35.72 -12.16
N ALA A 78 10.71 -34.91 -11.37
CA ALA A 78 11.81 -34.07 -11.84
C ALA A 78 12.87 -35.01 -12.45
N LYS A 79 12.97 -35.04 -13.79
CA LYS A 79 14.02 -35.79 -14.48
C LYS A 79 15.36 -35.20 -14.05
N LYS A 80 16.17 -36.01 -13.36
CA LYS A 80 17.52 -35.68 -12.90
C LYS A 80 18.55 -36.09 -13.94
N GLU A 81 19.36 -35.15 -14.39
CA GLU A 81 20.80 -35.34 -14.65
C GLU A 81 21.52 -34.03 -14.29
N GLY A 82 22.44 -34.09 -13.32
CA GLY A 82 23.36 -33.01 -12.96
C GLY A 82 22.77 -31.86 -12.13
N GLU A 83 22.95 -31.94 -10.81
CA GLU A 83 22.66 -30.89 -9.81
C GLU A 83 21.17 -30.59 -9.55
N GLU A 84 20.87 -30.18 -8.32
CA GLU A 84 19.54 -30.11 -7.71
C GLU A 84 18.59 -29.11 -8.39
N LYS A 85 18.11 -29.44 -9.60
CA LYS A 85 17.11 -28.60 -10.28
C LYS A 85 15.74 -28.73 -9.61
N LYS A 86 15.27 -27.60 -9.09
CA LYS A 86 13.91 -27.38 -8.59
C LYS A 86 12.91 -27.74 -9.70
N PRO A 87 11.70 -28.25 -9.37
CA PRO A 87 10.70 -28.54 -10.39
C PRO A 87 10.36 -27.27 -11.18
N TYR A 88 10.00 -27.42 -12.46
CA TYR A 88 9.77 -26.32 -13.40
C TYR A 88 8.86 -25.20 -12.84
N LEU A 89 7.80 -25.57 -12.11
CA LEU A 89 6.90 -24.61 -11.49
C LEU A 89 7.63 -23.76 -10.43
N THR A 90 8.50 -24.37 -9.63
CA THR A 90 9.28 -23.66 -8.60
C THR A 90 10.35 -22.77 -9.23
N GLU A 91 11.01 -23.19 -10.30
CA GLU A 91 11.94 -22.34 -11.06
C GLU A 91 11.22 -21.12 -11.67
N LEU A 92 10.05 -21.35 -12.27
CA LEU A 92 9.20 -20.28 -12.81
C LEU A 92 8.80 -19.31 -11.70
N ILE A 93 8.33 -19.82 -10.56
CA ILE A 93 8.00 -18.98 -9.40
C ILE A 93 9.24 -18.20 -8.97
N GLU A 94 10.38 -18.84 -8.77
CA GLU A 94 11.61 -18.17 -8.33
C GLU A 94 12.04 -17.03 -9.27
N SER A 95 11.93 -17.21 -10.59
CA SER A 95 12.25 -16.15 -11.56
C SER A 95 11.33 -14.92 -11.48
N LEU A 96 10.14 -15.07 -10.90
CA LEU A 96 9.15 -13.99 -10.77
C LEU A 96 9.29 -13.20 -9.46
N TYR A 97 10.10 -13.70 -8.51
CA TYR A 97 10.30 -13.07 -7.21
C TYR A 97 11.71 -12.48 -7.09
N VAL A 98 11.85 -11.51 -6.18
CA VAL A 98 13.15 -10.98 -5.78
C VAL A 98 13.86 -12.02 -4.91
N PRO A 99 15.16 -12.31 -5.14
CA PRO A 99 15.89 -13.28 -4.34
C PRO A 99 15.97 -12.83 -2.88
N VAL A 100 15.96 -13.81 -1.98
CA VAL A 100 15.94 -13.61 -0.52
C VAL A 100 17.11 -12.76 -0.05
N GLU A 101 18.27 -12.89 -0.67
CA GLU A 101 19.49 -12.14 -0.34
C GLU A 101 19.29 -10.62 -0.47
N LYS A 102 18.65 -10.16 -1.55
CA LYS A 102 18.39 -8.73 -1.77
C LYS A 102 17.44 -8.16 -0.71
N VAL A 103 16.40 -8.93 -0.34
CA VAL A 103 15.46 -8.53 0.72
C VAL A 103 16.17 -8.45 2.07
N GLN A 104 17.09 -9.37 2.35
CA GLN A 104 17.89 -9.32 3.58
C GLN A 104 18.84 -8.12 3.59
N GLU A 105 19.48 -7.80 2.48
CA GLU A 105 20.33 -6.61 2.36
C GLU A 105 19.55 -5.31 2.58
N GLU A 106 18.36 -5.19 2.01
CA GLU A 106 17.48 -4.04 2.23
C GLU A 106 17.04 -3.93 3.70
N ASN A 107 16.64 -5.04 4.31
CA ASN A 107 16.29 -5.07 5.73
C ASN A 107 17.47 -4.64 6.61
N ARG A 108 18.69 -5.11 6.30
CA ARG A 108 19.91 -4.68 7.01
C ARG A 108 20.14 -3.18 6.88
N LYS A 109 20.02 -2.64 5.67
CA LYS A 109 20.13 -1.18 5.44
C LYS A 109 19.13 -0.42 6.31
N HIS A 110 17.88 -0.86 6.39
CA HIS A 110 16.85 -0.21 7.23
C HIS A 110 17.18 -0.28 8.74
N LEU A 111 17.79 -1.35 9.22
CA LEU A 111 18.31 -1.44 10.59
C LEU A 111 19.44 -0.43 10.81
N ASP A 112 20.37 -0.31 9.87
CA ASP A 112 21.46 0.67 9.95
C ASP A 112 20.94 2.11 9.98
N TRP A 113 19.95 2.42 9.13
CA TRP A 113 19.29 3.75 9.15
C TRP A 113 18.63 4.04 10.48
N SER A 114 17.99 3.04 11.10
CA SER A 114 17.35 3.19 12.41
C SER A 114 18.37 3.40 13.52
N MET A 115 19.49 2.69 13.47
CA MET A 115 20.60 2.83 14.43
C MET A 115 21.24 4.23 14.34
N LYS A 116 21.61 4.69 13.14
CA LYS A 116 22.15 6.04 12.92
C LYS A 116 21.20 7.14 13.38
N LYS A 117 19.90 6.94 13.18
CA LYS A 117 18.88 7.87 13.66
C LYS A 117 18.84 7.92 15.19
N ALA A 118 18.90 6.77 15.86
CA ALA A 118 18.95 6.71 17.31
C ALA A 118 20.22 7.36 17.87
N GLU A 119 21.39 7.09 17.25
CA GLU A 119 22.67 7.69 17.64
C GLU A 119 22.66 9.21 17.51
N SER A 120 22.16 9.74 16.39
CA SER A 120 22.05 11.20 16.22
C SER A 120 21.10 11.81 17.25
N GLN A 121 19.99 11.13 17.57
CA GLN A 121 19.07 11.58 18.61
C GLN A 121 19.73 11.61 19.99
N LEU A 122 20.55 10.61 20.35
CA LEU A 122 21.33 10.61 21.60
C LEU A 122 22.34 11.76 21.61
N LEU A 123 23.05 11.99 20.51
CA LEU A 123 24.00 13.11 20.38
C LEU A 123 23.34 14.46 20.63
N PHE A 124 22.11 14.67 20.12
CA PHE A 124 21.36 15.90 20.38
C PHE A 124 20.82 15.99 21.81
N GLN A 125 20.55 14.87 22.47
CA GLN A 125 20.13 14.86 23.88
C GLN A 125 21.29 15.20 24.81
N ASP A 126 22.49 14.70 24.51
CA ASP A 126 23.70 14.96 25.29
C ASP A 126 24.27 16.36 25.03
N ALA A 127 23.93 16.99 23.90
CA ALA A 127 24.36 18.32 23.56
C ALA A 127 23.81 19.35 24.57
N GLN A 128 24.66 19.78 25.50
CA GLN A 128 24.35 20.89 26.39
C GLN A 128 24.46 22.22 25.66
N LYS A 129 23.46 23.09 25.84
CA LYS A 129 23.57 24.48 25.38
C LYS A 129 24.74 25.14 26.12
N PRO A 130 25.65 25.86 25.42
CA PRO A 130 26.69 26.61 26.12
C PRO A 130 26.04 27.55 27.14
N PRO A 131 26.61 27.68 28.34
CA PRO A 131 26.03 28.52 29.38
C PRO A 131 25.95 29.97 28.88
N ALA A 132 24.73 30.51 28.82
CA ALA A 132 24.52 31.89 28.42
C ALA A 132 24.92 32.82 29.57
N HIS A 133 26.07 33.49 29.45
CA HIS A 133 26.48 34.50 30.41
C HIS A 133 25.62 35.76 30.24
N ARG A 134 24.92 36.17 31.30
CA ARG A 134 24.15 37.42 31.29
C ARG A 134 25.09 38.59 31.63
N PHE A 135 25.25 39.53 30.72
CA PHE A 135 25.93 40.79 31.01
C PHE A 135 24.95 41.75 31.68
N LYS A 136 25.30 42.26 32.86
CA LYS A 136 24.48 43.25 33.58
C LYS A 136 24.44 44.61 32.88
N PHE A 137 25.52 44.96 32.17
CA PHE A 137 25.69 46.24 31.50
C PHE A 137 26.17 46.01 30.07
N PRO A 138 25.25 45.86 29.09
CA PRO A 138 25.64 45.67 27.69
C PRO A 138 26.40 46.89 27.15
N ALA A 139 26.09 48.10 27.64
CA ALA A 139 26.78 49.33 27.28
C ALA A 139 28.27 49.38 27.70
N ALA A 140 28.71 48.50 28.60
CA ALA A 140 30.13 48.43 28.97
C ALA A 140 31.01 47.86 27.84
N LEU A 141 30.42 47.14 26.88
CA LEU A 141 31.14 46.67 25.69
C LEU A 141 31.55 47.84 24.78
N ASP A 142 30.69 48.85 24.65
CA ASP A 142 30.96 50.04 23.85
C ASP A 142 31.91 51.03 24.54
N GLN A 143 31.99 50.96 25.88
CA GLN A 143 32.79 51.87 26.72
C GLN A 143 34.23 51.39 26.97
N TYR A 144 34.70 50.36 26.26
CA TYR A 144 36.02 49.80 26.51
C TYR A 144 37.12 50.86 26.24
N PRO A 145 38.03 51.13 27.19
CA PRO A 145 39.02 52.19 27.04
C PRO A 145 40.01 51.83 25.94
N GLN A 146 40.04 52.62 24.86
CA GLN A 146 40.92 52.41 23.70
C GLN A 146 42.40 52.72 23.98
N ARG A 147 42.75 53.14 25.20
CA ARG A 147 44.10 53.59 25.56
C ARG A 147 44.70 52.66 26.62
N SER A 148 45.98 52.33 26.48
CA SER A 148 46.78 51.50 27.41
C SER A 148 46.45 49.99 27.47
N ILE A 149 45.94 49.41 26.38
CA ILE A 149 45.72 47.96 26.30
C ILE A 149 47.03 47.26 25.89
N PRO A 150 47.50 46.22 26.60
CA PRO A 150 48.69 45.48 26.20
C PRO A 150 48.45 44.78 24.86
N ILE A 151 49.48 44.80 23.99
CA ILE A 151 49.44 44.18 22.66
C ILE A 151 49.14 42.67 22.83
N GLY A 152 48.13 42.16 22.13
CA GLY A 152 47.70 40.75 22.22
C GLY A 152 46.64 40.43 23.29
N SER A 153 46.19 41.42 24.07
CA SER A 153 45.09 41.23 25.05
C SER A 153 43.70 41.62 24.51
N GLN A 154 43.62 42.07 23.26
CA GLN A 154 42.37 42.46 22.62
C GLN A 154 41.65 41.23 22.07
N LEU A 155 40.39 41.06 22.47
CA LEU A 155 39.45 40.13 21.84
C LEU A 155 38.62 40.93 20.83
N ASP A 156 38.52 40.44 19.60
CA ASP A 156 37.63 41.03 18.60
C ASP A 156 36.18 40.79 19.02
N ALA A 157 35.47 41.88 19.31
CA ALA A 157 34.07 41.87 19.76
C ALA A 157 33.10 42.37 18.66
N SER A 158 33.59 42.59 17.44
CA SER A 158 32.80 43.17 16.33
C SER A 158 31.59 42.32 15.92
N ASP A 159 31.70 40.99 16.04
CA ASP A 159 30.63 40.05 15.69
C ASP A 159 29.66 39.73 16.85
N ILE A 160 29.83 40.35 18.02
CA ILE A 160 28.98 40.08 19.19
C ILE A 160 27.70 40.92 19.13
N GLN A 161 26.56 40.27 18.88
CA GLN A 161 25.25 40.91 18.93
C GLN A 161 24.53 40.63 20.25
N PRO A 162 24.17 41.65 21.05
CA PRO A 162 23.34 41.45 22.23
C PRO A 162 21.91 41.09 21.83
N ASN A 163 21.38 40.01 22.39
CA ASN A 163 19.97 39.65 22.20
C ASN A 163 19.07 40.62 23.00
N LYS A 164 18.33 41.47 22.28
CA LYS A 164 17.45 42.52 22.85
C LYS A 164 16.21 41.97 23.58
N GLU A 165 15.85 40.72 23.39
CA GLU A 165 14.64 40.11 23.98
C GLU A 165 14.85 39.60 25.42
N ARG A 166 16.10 39.61 25.93
CA ARG A 166 16.45 39.06 27.26
C ARG A 166 17.13 40.06 28.20
N VAL A 167 17.11 41.36 27.88
CA VAL A 167 17.56 42.45 28.76
C VAL A 167 16.39 42.95 29.60
#